data_AF-A0A6J4YLA9-F1
#
_entry.id   AF-A0A6J4YLA9-F1
#
_cell.length_a   1.000
_cell.length_b   1.000
_cell.length_c   1.000
_cell.angle_alpha   90.00
_cell.angle_beta   90.00
_cell.angle_gamma   90.00
#
_symmetry.space_group_name_H-M   'P 1'
#
loop_
_entity.id
_entity.type
_entity.pdbx_description
1 polymer ?
#
loop_
_entity_poly.entity_id
_entity_poly.type
_entity_poly.pdbx_seq_one_letter_code
_entity_poly.pdbx_strand_id
1 'polypeptide(L)'
;MACIGPAGENLVRFAAIICNQARAAARCGPGAVMGSKNLKAIAVRWDHGIRVADKTFFQDAVEDAMQAILSDPLFESAETDGTLAITGLAQGLGFLPTRNFQQSTFSGADKLKGEVFLERYEKMLSDYYLLRGWSLDTGAPTREKRIELGLE
;
A
#
# COMPACT_ATOMS: atom_id res chain seq x y z
N MET A 1 9.85 -7.10 5.90
CA MET A 1 10.02 -6.47 7.24
C MET A 1 8.74 -5.72 7.57
N ALA A 2 8.33 -5.73 8.85
CA ALA A 2 7.25 -4.90 9.39
C ALA A 2 7.81 -3.92 10.41
N CYS A 3 7.50 -2.63 10.34
CA CYS A 3 8.06 -1.61 11.24
C CYS A 3 7.06 -0.49 11.57
N ILE A 4 7.40 0.28 12.61
CA ILE A 4 6.73 1.54 12.94
C ILE A 4 7.59 2.74 12.57
N GLY A 5 6.93 3.83 12.18
CA GLY A 5 7.56 5.15 12.04
C GLY A 5 7.51 5.97 13.33
N PRO A 6 7.89 7.26 13.25
CA PRO A 6 7.83 8.19 14.38
C PRO A 6 6.44 8.30 15.03
N ALA A 7 5.36 8.08 14.27
CA ALA A 7 4.01 8.07 14.82
C ALA A 7 3.80 6.93 15.84
N GLY A 8 4.39 5.76 15.61
CA GLY A 8 4.33 4.63 16.56
C GLY A 8 5.19 4.90 17.79
N GLU A 9 6.41 5.41 17.61
CA GLU A 9 7.32 5.80 18.71
C GLU A 9 6.69 6.84 19.64
N ASN A 10 5.94 7.79 19.09
CA ASN A 10 5.25 8.85 19.83
C ASN A 10 3.80 8.48 20.22
N LEU A 11 3.41 7.20 20.14
CA LEU A 11 2.11 6.69 20.60
C LEU A 11 0.89 7.41 19.98
N VAL A 12 0.99 7.84 18.72
CA VAL A 12 -0.16 8.40 17.99
C VAL A 12 -1.25 7.34 17.91
N ARG A 13 -2.47 7.64 18.40
CA ARG A 13 -3.55 6.63 18.57
C ARG A 13 -3.96 5.89 17.30
N PHE A 14 -3.65 6.44 16.13
CA PHE A 14 -3.93 5.85 14.81
C PHE A 14 -2.64 5.47 14.06
N ALA A 15 -1.52 5.29 14.77
CA ALA A 15 -0.27 4.86 14.18
C ALA A 15 -0.41 3.46 13.55
N ALA A 16 0.14 3.33 12.35
CA ALA A 16 0.16 2.09 11.57
C ALA A 16 1.45 1.29 11.81
N ILE A 17 1.39 0.00 11.48
CA ILE A 17 2.56 -0.84 11.18
C ILE A 17 2.68 -0.91 9.66
N ILE A 18 3.85 -0.62 9.12
CA ILE A 18 4.15 -0.65 7.69
C ILE A 18 4.97 -1.90 7.36
N CYS A 19 4.48 -2.68 6.40
CA CYS A 19 5.10 -3.89 5.88
C CYS A 19 5.52 -3.67 4.43
N ASN A 20 6.74 -4.08 4.07
CA ASN A 20 7.23 -4.04 2.69
C ASN A 20 6.98 -2.69 2.00
N GLN A 21 7.47 -1.60 2.61
CA GLN A 21 7.37 -0.19 2.17
C GLN A 21 5.96 0.43 2.21
N ALA A 22 4.93 -0.23 1.66
CA ALA A 22 3.63 0.41 1.42
C ALA A 22 2.40 -0.35 1.97
N ARG A 23 2.53 -1.60 2.43
CA ARG A 23 1.40 -2.33 3.03
C ARG A 23 1.21 -1.87 4.47
N ALA A 24 -0.03 -1.64 4.91
CA ALA A 24 -0.27 -1.04 6.21
C ALA A 24 -1.32 -1.80 7.04
N ALA A 25 -0.95 -2.18 8.26
CA ALA A 25 -1.91 -2.45 9.33
C ALA A 25 -2.17 -1.12 10.05
N ALA A 26 -3.20 -0.39 9.61
CA ALA A 26 -3.32 1.05 9.89
C ALA A 26 -4.37 1.45 10.94
N ARG A 27 -5.48 0.69 11.05
CA ARG A 27 -6.62 1.09 11.90
C ARG A 27 -6.50 0.52 13.29
N CYS A 28 -7.12 1.21 14.26
CA CYS A 28 -7.15 0.85 15.69
C CYS A 28 -5.80 0.94 16.42
N GLY A 29 -4.81 1.64 15.87
CA GLY A 29 -3.56 1.98 16.54
C GLY A 29 -2.55 0.86 16.80
N PRO A 30 -2.40 -0.17 15.93
CA PRO A 30 -1.44 -1.25 16.17
C PRO A 30 0.01 -0.73 16.24
N GLY A 31 0.34 0.34 15.52
CA GLY A 31 1.66 0.97 15.58
C GLY A 31 1.95 1.63 16.93
N ALA A 32 0.93 2.19 17.59
CA ALA A 32 1.08 2.75 18.94
C ALA A 32 1.28 1.64 19.98
N VAL A 33 0.56 0.52 19.84
CA VAL A 33 0.77 -0.65 20.70
C VAL A 33 2.19 -1.19 20.52
N MET A 34 2.67 -1.32 19.29
CA MET A 34 4.03 -1.76 18.99
C MET A 34 5.09 -0.78 19.56
N GLY A 35 4.87 0.53 19.42
CA GLY A 35 5.74 1.57 19.99
C GLY A 35 5.77 1.59 21.51
N SER A 36 4.63 1.38 22.18
CA SER A 36 4.56 1.30 23.66
C SER A 36 5.38 0.16 24.25
N LYS A 37 5.75 -0.83 23.42
CA LYS A 37 6.60 -1.97 23.78
C LYS A 37 8.06 -1.76 23.39
N ASN A 38 8.45 -0.55 22.98
CA ASN A 38 9.77 -0.22 22.45
C ASN A 38 10.21 -1.14 21.29
N LEU A 39 9.26 -1.61 20.49
CA LEU A 39 9.52 -2.53 19.37
C LEU A 39 9.53 -1.76 18.04
N LYS A 40 10.71 -1.53 17.46
CA LYS A 40 10.84 -0.75 16.22
C LYS A 40 10.43 -1.53 14.97
N ALA A 41 10.83 -2.79 14.86
CA ALA A 41 10.60 -3.61 13.68
C ALA A 41 10.64 -5.11 14.01
N ILE A 42 10.03 -5.90 13.13
CA ILE A 42 10.17 -7.35 13.04
C ILE A 42 10.65 -7.69 11.62
N ALA A 43 11.81 -8.33 11.54
CA ALA A 43 12.35 -8.87 10.30
C ALA A 43 12.27 -10.39 10.35
N VAL A 44 11.74 -10.99 9.28
CA VAL A 44 11.61 -12.44 9.14
C VAL A 44 12.30 -12.83 7.84
N ARG A 45 13.16 -13.84 7.91
CA ARG A 45 13.76 -14.52 6.75
C ARG A 45 13.35 -15.99 6.83
N TRP A 46 12.94 -16.54 5.69
CA TRP A 46 12.46 -17.90 5.58
C TRP A 46 12.86 -18.47 4.22
N ASP A 47 13.26 -19.74 4.20
CA ASP A 47 13.85 -20.44 3.06
C ASP A 47 13.35 -21.89 2.91
N HIS A 48 12.31 -22.30 3.65
CA HIS A 48 11.75 -23.65 3.60
C HIS A 48 10.34 -23.66 2.96
N GLY A 49 9.85 -24.85 2.58
CA GLY A 49 8.50 -25.01 2.05
C GLY A 49 7.41 -25.04 3.14
N ILE A 50 6.15 -24.82 2.73
CA ILE A 50 4.97 -25.03 3.59
C ILE A 50 4.41 -26.43 3.33
N ARG A 51 4.01 -27.15 4.39
CA ARG A 51 3.34 -28.44 4.27
C ARG A 51 1.87 -28.22 3.87
N VAL A 52 1.49 -28.76 2.73
CA VAL A 52 0.09 -28.84 2.26
C VAL A 52 -0.40 -30.27 2.49
N ALA A 53 -1.59 -30.44 3.07
CA ALA A 53 -2.14 -31.75 3.41
C ALA A 53 -2.46 -32.58 2.15
N ASP A 54 -3.11 -31.96 1.16
CA ASP A 54 -3.36 -32.51 -0.16
C ASP A 54 -2.89 -31.50 -1.21
N LYS A 55 -1.82 -31.84 -1.92
CA LYS A 55 -1.19 -30.92 -2.88
C LYS A 55 -2.01 -30.81 -4.17
N THR A 56 -2.57 -31.92 -4.63
CA THR A 56 -3.33 -31.97 -5.88
C THR A 56 -4.60 -31.14 -5.73
N PHE A 57 -5.38 -31.42 -4.68
CA PHE A 57 -6.58 -30.64 -4.40
C PHE A 57 -6.30 -29.15 -4.23
N PHE A 58 -5.21 -28.79 -3.54
CA PHE A 58 -4.84 -27.39 -3.37
C PHE A 58 -4.50 -26.71 -4.71
N GLN A 59 -3.77 -27.40 -5.59
CA GLN A 59 -3.43 -26.86 -6.91
C GLN A 59 -4.68 -26.66 -7.76
N ASP A 60 -5.56 -27.67 -7.82
CA ASP A 60 -6.83 -27.59 -8.54
C ASP A 60 -7.68 -26.40 -8.04
N ALA A 61 -7.80 -26.21 -6.72
CA ALA A 61 -8.54 -25.10 -6.13
C ALA A 61 -7.92 -23.72 -6.43
N VAL A 62 -6.59 -23.61 -6.51
CA VAL A 62 -5.91 -22.38 -6.91
C VAL A 62 -6.19 -22.07 -8.38
N GLU A 63 -6.12 -23.08 -9.25
CA GLU A 63 -6.42 -22.92 -10.68
C GLU A 63 -7.87 -22.48 -10.89
N ASP A 64 -8.83 -23.12 -10.23
CA ASP A 64 -10.24 -22.75 -10.29
C ASP A 64 -10.47 -21.29 -9.82
N ALA A 65 -9.86 -20.90 -8.70
CA ALA A 65 -9.97 -19.54 -8.19
C ALA A 65 -9.35 -18.51 -9.13
N MET A 66 -8.19 -18.82 -9.71
CA MET A 66 -7.53 -17.96 -10.69
C MET A 66 -8.38 -17.80 -11.94
N GLN A 67 -8.95 -18.89 -12.47
CA GLN A 67 -9.86 -18.81 -13.63
C GLN A 67 -11.09 -17.96 -13.32
N ALA A 68 -11.70 -18.15 -12.14
CA ALA A 68 -12.84 -17.34 -11.73
C ALA A 68 -12.50 -15.84 -11.69
N ILE A 69 -11.36 -15.48 -11.09
CA ILE A 69 -10.88 -14.09 -11.02
C ILE A 69 -10.63 -13.52 -12.42
N LEU A 70 -9.89 -14.24 -13.26
CA LEU A 70 -9.52 -13.77 -14.60
C LEU A 70 -10.72 -13.65 -15.54
N SER A 71 -11.78 -14.43 -15.30
CA SER A 71 -13.02 -14.37 -16.08
C SER A 71 -14.00 -13.29 -15.62
N ASP A 72 -13.77 -12.67 -14.45
CA ASP A 72 -14.65 -11.64 -13.91
C ASP A 72 -14.53 -10.34 -14.72
N PRO A 73 -15.63 -9.74 -15.20
CA PRO A 73 -15.59 -8.48 -15.95
C PRO A 73 -14.95 -7.30 -15.17
N LEU A 74 -14.92 -7.34 -13.84
CA LEU A 74 -14.29 -6.33 -13.01
C LEU A 74 -12.76 -6.46 -12.96
N PHE A 75 -12.19 -7.58 -13.41
CA PHE A 75 -10.75 -7.84 -13.35
C PHE A 75 -9.95 -6.75 -14.07
N GLU A 76 -10.35 -6.36 -15.28
CA GLU A 76 -9.64 -5.35 -16.09
C GLU A 76 -9.55 -3.98 -15.37
N SER A 77 -10.66 -3.54 -14.77
CA SER A 77 -10.67 -2.29 -13.99
C SER A 77 -9.89 -2.43 -12.68
N ALA A 78 -9.98 -3.58 -12.00
CA ALA A 78 -9.23 -3.83 -10.78
C ALA A 78 -7.71 -3.91 -11.03
N GLU A 79 -7.29 -4.43 -12.19
CA GLU A 79 -5.89 -4.49 -12.61
C GLU A 79 -5.35 -3.10 -12.97
N THR A 80 -6.14 -2.31 -13.69
CA THR A 80 -5.69 -1.00 -14.22
C THR A 80 -5.74 0.10 -13.16
N ASP A 81 -6.90 0.29 -12.51
CA ASP A 81 -7.13 1.40 -11.59
C ASP A 81 -6.99 1.01 -10.11
N GLY A 82 -7.06 -0.30 -9.83
CA GLY A 82 -7.13 -0.81 -8.47
C GLY A 82 -8.24 -0.15 -7.66
N THR A 83 -7.96 0.12 -6.39
CA THR A 83 -8.94 0.77 -5.50
C THR A 83 -9.24 2.21 -5.90
N LEU A 84 -8.44 2.87 -6.74
CA LEU A 84 -8.66 4.28 -7.13
C LEU A 84 -9.93 4.45 -7.97
N ALA A 85 -10.42 3.39 -8.62
CA ALA A 85 -11.72 3.38 -9.31
C ALA A 85 -12.88 3.85 -8.41
N ILE A 86 -12.77 3.65 -7.09
CA ILE A 86 -13.81 4.04 -6.12
C ILE A 86 -14.08 5.55 -6.12
N THR A 87 -13.10 6.39 -6.48
CA THR A 87 -13.26 7.85 -6.48
C THR A 87 -14.29 8.27 -7.52
N GLY A 88 -14.20 7.74 -8.74
CA GLY A 88 -15.14 8.01 -9.83
C GLY A 88 -16.53 7.47 -9.51
N LEU A 89 -16.60 6.22 -9.00
CA LEU A 89 -17.85 5.59 -8.59
C LEU A 89 -18.56 6.38 -7.47
N ALA A 90 -17.83 6.75 -6.42
CA ALA A 90 -18.36 7.49 -5.28
C ALA A 90 -18.86 8.89 -5.68
N GLN A 91 -18.15 9.56 -6.58
CA GLN A 91 -18.58 10.84 -7.12
C GLN A 91 -19.88 10.70 -7.94
N GLY A 92 -19.95 9.71 -8.85
CA GLY A 92 -21.10 9.51 -9.73
C GLY A 92 -22.36 9.07 -9.00
N LEU A 93 -22.21 8.25 -7.94
CA LEU A 93 -23.31 7.78 -7.09
C LEU A 93 -23.60 8.72 -5.90
N GLY A 94 -22.87 9.82 -5.77
CA GLY A 94 -23.13 10.84 -4.75
C GLY A 94 -22.89 10.34 -3.32
N PHE A 95 -21.82 9.57 -3.09
CA PHE A 95 -21.36 9.16 -1.76
C PHE A 95 -19.89 9.49 -1.49
N LEU A 96 -19.23 10.33 -2.31
CA LEU A 96 -17.85 10.76 -2.11
C LEU A 96 -17.76 11.69 -0.88
N PRO A 97 -17.14 11.27 0.24
CA PRO A 97 -17.10 12.07 1.46
C PRO A 97 -16.36 13.39 1.24
N THR A 98 -17.08 14.51 1.31
CA THR A 98 -16.53 15.83 1.01
C THR A 98 -16.82 16.78 2.15
N ARG A 99 -15.81 17.57 2.56
CA ARG A 99 -15.88 18.50 3.71
C ARG A 99 -16.41 17.82 4.98
N ASN A 100 -15.71 16.78 5.43
CA ASN A 100 -16.12 15.99 6.60
C ASN A 100 -17.57 15.46 6.48
N PHE A 101 -17.89 14.83 5.35
CA PHE A 101 -19.21 14.25 5.06
C PHE A 101 -20.39 15.23 5.00
N GLN A 102 -20.15 16.55 5.03
CA GLN A 102 -21.20 17.56 4.84
C GLN A 102 -21.73 17.59 3.40
N GLN A 103 -20.92 17.10 2.47
CA GLN A 103 -21.24 16.99 1.06
C GLN A 103 -20.87 15.58 0.58
N SER A 104 -21.54 15.12 -0.47
CA SER A 104 -21.36 13.78 -1.02
C SER A 104 -20.81 13.77 -2.44
N THR A 105 -20.43 14.95 -2.94
CA THR A 105 -19.74 15.17 -4.21
C THR A 105 -18.70 16.27 -4.03
N PHE A 106 -17.66 16.24 -4.87
CA PHE A 106 -16.59 17.22 -4.89
C PHE A 106 -16.41 17.81 -6.29
N SER A 107 -16.43 19.15 -6.41
CA SER A 107 -16.28 19.83 -7.71
C SER A 107 -14.94 19.57 -8.40
N GLY A 108 -13.91 19.17 -7.64
CA GLY A 108 -12.60 18.79 -8.17
C GLY A 108 -12.39 17.29 -8.37
N ALA A 109 -13.43 16.46 -8.26
CA ALA A 109 -13.31 15.00 -8.28
C ALA A 109 -12.67 14.45 -9.56
N ASP A 110 -12.84 15.12 -10.71
CA ASP A 110 -12.22 14.70 -11.98
C ASP A 110 -10.69 14.68 -11.91
N LYS A 111 -10.08 15.51 -11.07
CA LYS A 111 -8.62 15.55 -10.87
C LYS A 111 -8.11 14.45 -9.93
N LEU A 112 -9.02 13.70 -9.29
CA LEU A 112 -8.72 12.67 -8.29
C LEU A 112 -9.02 11.26 -8.80
N LYS A 113 -9.46 11.11 -10.06
CA LYS A 113 -9.72 9.81 -10.68
C LYS A 113 -8.41 9.01 -10.81
N GLY A 114 -8.54 7.67 -10.78
CA GLY A 114 -7.42 6.73 -10.88
C GLY A 114 -6.53 6.99 -12.09
N GLU A 115 -7.14 7.04 -13.28
CA GLU A 115 -6.49 7.37 -14.56
C GLU A 115 -5.58 8.61 -14.47
N VAL A 116 -6.11 9.74 -13.97
CA VAL A 116 -5.38 11.02 -13.84
C VAL A 116 -4.24 10.93 -12.83
N PHE A 117 -4.43 10.17 -11.75
CA PHE A 117 -3.39 9.95 -10.76
C PHE A 117 -2.26 9.08 -11.33
N LEU A 118 -2.60 7.96 -11.98
CA LEU A 118 -1.64 6.99 -12.52
C LEU A 118 -0.77 7.60 -13.62
N GLU A 119 -1.34 8.42 -14.52
CA GLU A 119 -0.56 9.17 -15.53
C GLU A 119 0.55 10.03 -14.93
N ARG A 120 0.34 10.56 -13.71
CA ARG A 120 1.27 11.47 -13.05
C ARG A 120 2.16 10.76 -12.05
N TYR A 121 1.75 9.60 -11.57
CA TYR A 121 2.37 8.90 -10.46
C TYR A 121 3.83 8.57 -10.73
N GLU A 122 4.12 7.96 -11.89
CA GLU A 122 5.49 7.54 -12.24
C GLU A 122 6.47 8.72 -12.28
N LYS A 123 6.04 9.84 -12.84
CA LYS A 123 6.84 11.07 -12.85
C LYS A 123 7.06 11.59 -11.42
N MET A 124 6.00 11.67 -10.62
CA MET A 124 6.09 12.15 -9.23
C MET A 124 6.97 11.24 -8.36
N LEU A 125 6.87 9.93 -8.55
CA LEU A 125 7.65 8.94 -7.83
C LEU A 125 9.14 9.06 -8.20
N SER A 126 9.43 9.21 -9.49
CA SER A 126 10.78 9.43 -9.99
C SER A 126 11.39 10.72 -9.43
N ASP A 127 10.66 11.84 -9.51
CA ASP A 127 11.09 13.12 -8.95
C ASP A 127 11.36 13.00 -7.44
N TYR A 128 10.47 12.31 -6.71
CA TYR A 128 10.65 12.05 -5.28
C TYR A 128 11.90 11.23 -4.99
N TYR A 129 12.13 10.12 -5.70
CA TYR A 129 13.31 9.29 -5.50
C TYR A 129 14.60 10.06 -5.78
N LEU A 130 14.66 10.82 -6.87
CA LEU A 130 15.82 11.68 -7.17
C LEU A 130 16.06 12.69 -6.05
N LEU A 131 15.02 13.40 -5.59
CA LEU A 131 15.13 14.38 -4.51
C LEU A 131 15.57 13.75 -3.18
N ARG A 132 15.21 12.49 -2.94
CA ARG A 132 15.60 11.75 -1.73
C ARG A 132 16.94 11.04 -1.86
N GLY A 133 17.60 11.08 -3.01
CA GLY A 133 18.83 10.33 -3.27
C GLY A 133 18.58 8.82 -3.23
N TRP A 134 17.48 8.37 -3.82
CA TRP A 134 17.05 6.98 -3.90
C TRP A 134 17.16 6.50 -5.35
N SER A 135 17.43 5.21 -5.53
CA SER A 135 17.51 4.56 -6.85
C SER A 135 16.13 4.48 -7.49
N LEU A 136 16.04 4.85 -8.78
CA LEU A 136 14.82 4.72 -9.57
C LEU A 136 14.42 3.26 -9.78
N ASP A 137 15.40 2.36 -9.92
CA ASP A 137 15.15 0.94 -10.19
C ASP A 137 14.67 0.17 -8.96
N THR A 138 15.16 0.55 -7.77
CA THR A 138 14.94 -0.23 -6.53
C THR A 138 14.07 0.49 -5.51
N GLY A 139 13.87 1.81 -5.64
CA GLY A 139 13.20 2.64 -4.64
C GLY A 139 13.93 2.68 -3.29
N ALA A 140 15.19 2.25 -3.23
CA ALA A 140 16.01 2.24 -2.01
C ALA A 140 16.97 3.44 -1.98
N PRO A 141 17.36 3.96 -0.80
CA PRO A 141 18.40 4.98 -0.69
C PRO A 141 19.69 4.53 -1.38
N THR A 142 20.32 5.40 -2.17
CA THR A 142 21.63 5.11 -2.77
C THR A 142 22.69 4.92 -1.69
N ARG A 143 23.84 4.35 -2.05
CA ARG A 143 24.94 4.17 -1.09
C ARG A 143 25.37 5.49 -0.47
N GLU A 144 25.48 6.53 -1.27
CA GLU A 144 25.83 7.89 -0.84
C GLU A 144 24.81 8.39 0.20
N LYS A 145 23.51 8.18 -0.07
CA LYS A 145 22.46 8.55 0.88
C LYS A 145 22.50 7.69 2.15
N ARG A 146 22.84 6.40 2.07
CA ARG A 146 22.98 5.55 3.27
C ARG A 146 24.13 6.01 4.16
N ILE A 147 25.26 6.40 3.58
CA ILE A 147 26.40 6.99 4.31
C ILE A 147 25.98 8.31 4.97
N GLU A 148 25.31 9.21 4.24
CA GLU A 148 24.79 10.48 4.78
C GLU A 148 23.87 10.25 5.99
N LEU A 149 23.06 9.19 5.95
CA LEU A 149 22.12 8.83 7.02
C LEU A 149 22.74 7.99 8.14
N GLY A 150 24.03 7.63 8.07
CA GLY A 150 24.70 6.77 9.05
C GLY A 150 24.18 5.33 9.08
N LEU A 151 23.70 4.83 7.95
CA LEU A 151 23.18 3.46 7.78
C LEU A 151 24.21 2.48 7.21
N GLU A 152 25.34 2.99 6.73
CA GLU A 152 26.57 2.30 6.30
C GLU A 152 27.77 3.11 6.76
#